data_AF-A0A840VF89-F1
#
_entry.id   AF-A0A840VF89-F1
#
_cell.length_a   1.000
_cell.length_b   1.000
_cell.length_c   1.000
_cell.angle_alpha   90.00
_cell.angle_beta   90.00
_cell.angle_gamma   90.00
#
_symmetry.space_group_name_H-M   'P 1'
#
loop_
_entity.id
_entity.type
_entity.pdbx_description
1 polymer ?
#
loop_
_entity_poly.entity_id
_entity_poly.type
_entity_poly.pdbx_seq_one_letter_code
_entity_poly.pdbx_strand_id
1 'polypeptide(L)' 'MCYPVGDYLLSPDDVKLGEIGGAGFYMSPSQFEYWKHTQLIIDVVEGIGGMFSLENGTGKRFLTRSRLFTEAELAALSL' A
#
# COMPACT_ATOMS: atom_id res chain seq x y z
N MET A 1 -4.51 4.49 3.21
CA MET A 1 -4.52 5.92 3.60
C MET A 1 -3.31 6.58 2.98
N CYS A 2 -3.47 7.78 2.43
CA CYS A 2 -2.41 8.57 1.82
C CYS A 2 -2.19 9.83 2.67
N TYR A 3 -0.95 10.12 3.03
CA TYR A 3 -0.53 11.26 3.83
C TYR A 3 0.55 12.06 3.08
N PRO A 4 0.77 13.35 3.40
CA PRO A 4 1.92 14.08 2.88
C PRO A 4 3.23 13.35 3.23
N VAL A 5 4.20 13.44 2.32
CA VAL A 5 5.52 12.85 2.56
C VAL A 5 6.17 13.55 3.76
N GLY A 6 6.49 12.77 4.79
CA GLY A 6 7.08 13.26 6.05
C GLY A 6 6.09 13.42 7.21
N ASP A 7 4.78 13.42 6.95
CA ASP A 7 3.77 13.67 8.00
C ASP A 7 3.31 12.38 8.72
N TYR A 8 3.49 11.22 8.10
CA TYR A 8 3.18 9.93 8.73
C TYR A 8 4.38 9.42 9.53
N LEU A 9 4.18 9.21 10.83
CA LEU A 9 5.20 8.63 11.72
C LEU A 9 5.31 7.11 11.49
N LEU A 10 6.45 6.68 10.94
CA LEU A 10 6.78 5.28 10.73
C LEU A 10 7.43 4.69 11.99
N SER A 11 7.09 3.43 12.27
CA SER A 11 7.86 2.60 13.19
C SER A 11 9.18 2.16 12.53
N PRO A 12 10.28 1.97 13.28
CA PRO A 12 11.50 1.36 12.76
C PRO A 12 11.28 -0.01 12.11
N ASP A 13 10.24 -0.74 12.54
CA ASP A 13 9.92 -2.08 12.03
C ASP A 13 9.00 -2.04 10.80
N ASP A 14 8.43 -0.89 10.42
CA ASP A 14 7.54 -0.83 9.26
C ASP A 14 8.28 -1.20 7.97
N VAL A 15 7.66 -2.08 7.19
CA VAL A 15 8.25 -2.60 5.95
C VAL A 15 7.89 -1.67 4.80
N LYS A 16 8.89 -1.08 4.15
CA LYS A 16 8.71 -0.33 2.89
C LYS A 16 8.56 -1.31 1.74
N LEU A 17 7.37 -1.38 1.16
CA LEU A 17 7.05 -2.27 0.04
C LEU A 17 7.48 -1.70 -1.31
N GLY A 18 7.54 -0.36 -1.41
CA GLY A 18 7.91 0.32 -2.65
C GLY A 18 7.52 1.80 -2.62
N GLU A 19 7.36 2.37 -3.81
CA GLU A 19 6.97 3.77 -3.99
C GLU A 19 5.87 3.90 -5.06
N ILE A 20 4.94 4.82 -4.84
CA ILE A 20 3.86 5.17 -5.77
C ILE A 20 3.91 6.68 -5.98
N GLY A 21 4.25 7.12 -7.20
CA GLY A 21 4.36 8.55 -7.50
C GLY A 21 5.41 9.30 -6.65
N GLY A 22 6.47 8.60 -6.22
CA GLY A 22 7.52 9.16 -5.34
C GLY A 22 7.16 9.17 -3.85
N ALA A 23 5.96 8.73 -3.45
CA ALA A 23 5.60 8.52 -2.05
C ALA A 23 5.84 7.07 -1.64
N GLY A 24 6.46 6.85 -0.48
CA GLY A 24 6.70 5.50 0.05
C GLY A 24 5.40 4.80 0.45
N PHE A 25 5.31 3.50 0.14
CA PHE A 25 4.20 2.64 0.55
C PHE A 25 4.70 1.65 1.60
N TYR A 26 4.08 1.70 2.78
CA TYR A 26 4.54 1.00 3.98
C TYR A 26 3.46 0.08 4.53
N MET A 27 3.90 -0.95 5.24
CA MET A 27 3.04 -1.92 5.91
C MET A 27 3.65 -2.34 7.25
N SER A 28 2.82 -2.55 8.27
CA SER A 28 3.31 -3.05 9.56
C SER A 28 3.87 -4.47 9.42
N PRO A 29 4.79 -4.92 10.28
CA PRO A 29 5.33 -6.30 10.23
C PRO A 29 4.26 -7.39 10.20
N SER A 30 3.23 -7.25 11.05
CA SER A 30 2.15 -8.24 11.15
C SER A 30 1.29 -8.31 9.90
N GLN A 31 1.03 -7.16 9.26
CA GLN A 31 0.33 -7.12 7.99
C GLN A 31 1.23 -7.66 6.87
N PHE A 32 2.52 -7.34 6.88
CA PHE A 32 3.46 -7.84 5.88
C PHE A 32 3.53 -9.36 5.89
N GLU A 33 3.69 -9.98 7.07
CA GLU A 33 3.70 -11.44 7.18
C GLU A 33 2.44 -12.09 6.60
N TYR A 34 1.28 -11.45 6.79
CA TYR A 34 0.03 -11.92 6.22
C TYR A 34 -0.09 -11.70 4.71
N TRP A 35 0.42 -10.58 4.16
CA TRP A 35 0.21 -10.17 2.77
C TRP A 35 1.40 -10.41 1.84
N LYS A 36 2.59 -10.81 2.34
CA LYS A 36 3.84 -10.90 1.55
C LYS A 36 3.79 -11.82 0.33
N HIS A 37 2.84 -12.75 0.30
CA HIS A 37 2.61 -13.68 -0.81
C HIS A 37 1.55 -13.17 -1.82
N THR A 38 1.19 -11.89 -1.74
CA THR A 38 0.20 -11.24 -2.62
C THR A 38 0.77 -10.04 -3.36
N GLN A 39 0.40 -9.91 -4.63
CA GLN A 39 0.51 -8.63 -5.32
C GLN A 39 -0.58 -7.70 -4.81
N LEU A 40 -0.16 -6.54 -4.29
CA LEU A 40 -1.07 -5.45 -3.95
C LEU A 40 -1.17 -4.47 -5.12
N ILE A 41 -2.40 -4.14 -5.49
CA ILE A 41 -2.72 -3.19 -6.56
C ILE A 41 -3.48 -2.05 -5.92
N ILE A 42 -2.96 -0.83 -6.04
CA ILE A 42 -3.56 0.37 -5.48
C ILE A 42 -4.24 1.15 -6.61
N ASP A 43 -5.55 0.98 -6.72
CA ASP A 43 -6.38 1.67 -7.71
C ASP A 43 -6.90 3.01 -7.19
N VAL A 44 -7.30 3.87 -8.14
CA VAL A 44 -8.08 5.08 -7.88
C VAL A 44 -9.46 4.92 -8.49
N VAL A 45 -10.51 5.00 -7.67
CA VAL A 45 -11.90 4.85 -8.10
C VAL A 45 -12.75 6.01 -7.60
N GLU A 46 -13.95 6.19 -8.18
CA GLU A 46 -14.93 7.16 -7.66
C GLU A 46 -15.40 6.76 -6.26
N GLY A 47 -15.58 7.75 -5.39
CA GLY A 47 -16.09 7.56 -4.04
C GLY A 47 -15.47 8.49 -3.01
N ILE A 48 -15.82 8.27 -1.75
CA ILE A 48 -15.32 9.07 -0.62
C ILE A 48 -14.05 8.40 -0.08
N GLY A 49 -12.96 9.17 -0.04
CA GLY A 49 -11.69 8.76 0.55
C GLY A 49 -11.79 8.49 2.05
N GLY A 50 -10.75 7.88 2.63
CA GLY A 50 -10.70 7.72 4.08
C GLY A 50 -10.63 9.08 4.78
N MET A 51 -11.24 9.21 5.97
CA MET A 51 -11.39 10.50 6.67
C MET A 51 -10.08 11.31 6.78
N PHE A 52 -8.96 10.63 7.04
CA PHE A 52 -7.63 11.22 7.20
C PHE A 52 -6.73 11.09 5.96
N SER A 53 -7.29 10.72 4.81
CA SER A 53 -6.54 10.47 3.59
C SER A 53 -6.56 11.73 2.71
N LEU A 54 -5.43 12.05 2.08
CA LEU A 54 -5.29 13.28 1.28
C LEU A 54 -6.29 13.41 0.13
N GLU A 55 -6.76 12.30 -0.43
CA GLU A 55 -7.75 12.32 -1.51
C GLU A 55 -9.19 12.55 -1.02
N ASN A 56 -9.43 12.62 0.30
CA ASN A 56 -10.75 12.89 0.83
C ASN A 56 -11.27 14.25 0.33
N GLY A 57 -12.54 14.30 -0.07
CA GLY A 57 -13.16 15.48 -0.69
C GLY A 57 -12.89 15.67 -2.19
N THR A 58 -12.05 14.85 -2.82
CA THR A 58 -11.79 14.92 -4.28
C THR A 58 -12.85 14.20 -5.13
N GLY A 59 -13.78 13.48 -4.50
CA GLY A 59 -14.71 12.57 -5.18
C GLY A 59 -14.07 11.25 -5.63
N LYS A 60 -12.80 11.02 -5.28
CA LYS A 60 -12.06 9.78 -5.54
C LYS A 60 -11.59 9.16 -4.22
N ARG A 61 -11.27 7.86 -4.29
CA ARG A 61 -10.65 7.11 -3.18
C ARG A 61 -9.67 6.07 -3.70
N PHE A 62 -8.72 5.70 -2.85
CA PHE A 62 -7.89 4.53 -3.10
C PHE A 62 -8.67 3.23 -2.85
N LEU A 63 -8.42 2.23 -3.69
CA LEU A 63 -8.92 0.86 -3.53
C LEU A 63 -7.74 -0.10 -3.60
N THR A 64 -7.48 -0.80 -2.50
CA THR A 64 -6.51 -1.91 -2.51
C THR A 64 -7.20 -3.16 -3.04
N ARG A 65 -6.69 -3.71 -4.14
CA ARG A 65 -6.98 -5.06 -4.61
C ARG A 65 -5.76 -5.93 -4.35
N SER A 66 -5.98 -7.23 -4.27
CA SER A 66 -4.91 -8.19 -4.09
C SER A 66 -5.15 -9.43 -4.93
N ARG A 67 -4.04 -10.09 -5.30
CA ARG A 67 -4.04 -11.45 -5.83
C ARG A 67 -2.82 -12.18 -5.31
N LEU A 68 -2.88 -13.51 -5.28
CA LEU A 68 -1.68 -14.31 -5.02
C LEU A 68 -0.64 -14.07 -6.11
N PHE A 69 0.62 -14.04 -5.71
CA PHE A 69 1.71 -14.15 -6.66
C PHE A 69 1.70 -15.54 -7.32
N THR A 70 2.10 -15.58 -8.58
CA THR A 70 2.43 -16.82 -9.27
C THR A 70 3.76 -17.38 -8.76
N GLU A 71 4.02 -18.67 -8.99
CA GLU A 71 5.29 -19.30 -8.59
C GLU A 71 6.51 -18.58 -9.18
N ALA A 72 6.43 -18.12 -10.44
CA ALA A 72 7.49 -17.37 -11.09
C ALA A 72 7.75 -16.01 -10.42
N GLU A 73 6.68 -15.33 -9.96
CA GLU A 73 6.79 -14.05 -9.26
C GLU A 73 7.36 -14.22 -7.85
N LEU A 74 6.94 -15.25 -7.11
CA LEU A 74 7.52 -15.59 -5.81
C LEU A 74 9.02 -15.88 -5.93
N ALA A 75 9.41 -16.69 -6.93
CA ALA A 75 10.81 -16.99 -7.22
C ALA A 75 11.63 -15.72 -7.52
N ALA A 76 11.08 -14.77 -8.28
CA ALA A 76 11.73 -13.49 -8.57
C ALA A 76 11.89 -12.60 -7.32
N LEU A 77 10.99 -12.72 -6.35
CA LEU A 77 11.02 -12.00 -5.08
C LEU A 77 11.87 -12.69 -4.02
N SER A 78 12.41 -13.88 -4.31
CA SER A 78 13.12 -14.71 -3.33
C SER A 78 12.29 -15.03 -2.08
N LEU A 79 10.98 -15.23 -2.27
CA LEU A 79 10.00 -15.59 -1.24
C LEU A 79 9.49 -17.03 -1.42
#